data_AF-A0A3L7V0H7-F1
#
_entry.id   AF-A0A3L7V0H7-F1
#
_cell.length_a   1.000
_cell.length_b   1.000
_cell.length_c   1.000
_cell.angle_alpha   90.00
_cell.angle_beta   90.00
_cell.angle_gamma   90.00
#
_symmetry.space_group_name_H-M   'P 1'
#
loop_
_entity.id
_entity.type
_entity.pdbx_description
1 polymer ?
#
loop_
_entity_poly.entity_id
_entity_poly.type
_entity_poly.pdbx_seq_one_letter_code
_entity_poly.pdbx_strand_id
1 'polypeptide(L)'
;MLDLASALIASGWLASSHDWPSASTSLKLGDDLLPMLAKAAQRLASLPEHTQQHRSATALIPLLNQTRQNGAALTLGWPSSDDRPLKKWLGPRLLWWPRGVPEGRRVTWISSRLGRAIDERPDWFAVLRSATAKLDPQRDLLLTASGTTVDRFLERAAILFGIRRLRVHLDERRTLVDWLTRLRRQLWRSFLSQDVAGPAVTQSEVFVSPSGGWSAEDGSSSDLPLSDRVLIAVADQVFALQVRPNGNLHQLLRERLLNSDWPTASVWLALGETLVPSDVASELQSLGAIGWWLFVADAASVHPNDSATIADASCVGHGGTINRLTWPDGDYFVHWTRRQDGPWPDQSEANFIDELLLSREATSHSAFAALSRIVQQRRLIASATGIRGETAVVSFSANPLYELTKQRTFRTHRGRWDCEAYGLCLRREWLQSRGAKPVIYGDDDLWTSLPDSNRAFFQLKTTRSRRGAKLIDWSREAEWRVPNDLDLSEAGREDVLLFAPTEDEARQLAAISPWPVLALPTSQNPSATPATTPHC
;
A
#
# COMPACT_ATOMS: atom_id res chain seq x y z
N MET A 1 -33.77 -6.54 -13.71
CA MET A 1 -34.49 -5.28 -13.40
C MET A 1 -35.46 -5.42 -12.24
N LEU A 2 -36.25 -6.50 -12.16
CA LEU A 2 -37.14 -6.75 -11.02
C LEU A 2 -36.42 -6.72 -9.66
N ASP A 3 -35.20 -7.26 -9.55
CA ASP A 3 -34.51 -7.23 -8.25
C ASP A 3 -33.98 -5.83 -7.87
N LEU A 4 -33.89 -4.86 -8.80
CA LEU A 4 -33.43 -3.47 -8.53
C LEU A 4 -34.53 -2.67 -7.86
N ALA A 5 -35.74 -2.78 -8.40
CA ALA A 5 -36.92 -2.25 -7.74
C ALA A 5 -37.06 -2.85 -6.33
N SER A 6 -36.94 -4.17 -6.20
CA SER A 6 -37.01 -4.85 -4.89
C SER A 6 -35.94 -4.37 -3.92
N ALA A 7 -34.69 -4.21 -4.36
CA ALA A 7 -33.61 -3.73 -3.51
C ALA A 7 -33.83 -2.28 -3.06
N LEU A 8 -34.33 -1.41 -3.95
CA LEU A 8 -34.66 -0.02 -3.64
C LEU A 8 -35.86 0.08 -2.68
N ILE A 9 -36.86 -0.79 -2.81
CA ILE A 9 -37.98 -0.89 -1.86
C ILE A 9 -37.47 -1.34 -0.49
N ALA A 10 -36.68 -2.42 -0.44
CA ALA A 10 -36.15 -2.97 0.81
C ALA A 10 -35.22 -2.01 1.56
N SER A 11 -34.51 -1.14 0.84
CA SER A 11 -33.66 -0.09 1.42
C SER A 11 -34.41 1.24 1.68
N GLY A 12 -35.71 1.27 1.38
CA GLY A 12 -36.62 2.38 1.63
C GLY A 12 -36.39 3.61 0.74
N TRP A 13 -35.83 3.41 -0.45
CA TRP A 13 -35.76 4.42 -1.51
C TRP A 13 -37.05 4.50 -2.32
N LEU A 14 -37.83 3.42 -2.37
CA LEU A 14 -39.16 3.32 -2.98
C LEU A 14 -40.13 2.72 -1.97
N ALA A 15 -41.43 2.97 -2.12
CA ALA A 15 -42.45 2.34 -1.28
C ALA A 15 -43.01 1.07 -1.92
N SER A 16 -43.16 1.04 -3.25
CA SER A 16 -43.71 -0.09 -3.99
C SER A 16 -43.07 -0.25 -5.37
N SER A 17 -43.31 -1.40 -6.01
CA SER A 17 -42.86 -1.65 -7.39
C SER A 17 -43.59 -0.79 -8.43
N HIS A 18 -44.78 -0.26 -8.11
CA HIS A 18 -45.52 0.65 -8.98
C HIS A 18 -44.87 2.04 -9.10
N ASP A 19 -43.99 2.39 -8.16
CA ASP A 19 -43.20 3.63 -8.21
C ASP A 19 -42.02 3.54 -9.18
N TRP A 20 -41.66 2.32 -9.59
CA TRP A 20 -40.67 2.07 -10.63
C TRP A 20 -41.24 2.43 -12.00
N PRO A 21 -40.42 2.95 -12.95
CA PRO A 21 -40.89 3.21 -14.31
C PRO A 21 -41.55 1.97 -14.89
N SER A 22 -42.72 2.13 -15.52
CA SER A 22 -43.35 1.06 -16.28
C SER A 22 -42.36 0.53 -17.32
N ALA A 23 -42.49 -0.75 -17.69
CA ALA A 23 -41.59 -1.45 -18.61
C ALA A 23 -41.31 -0.72 -19.94
N SER A 24 -42.13 0.28 -20.32
CA SER A 24 -41.94 1.15 -21.47
C SER A 24 -40.80 2.17 -21.35
N THR A 25 -40.26 2.44 -20.15
CA THR A 25 -39.06 3.28 -19.97
C THR A 25 -37.89 2.36 -19.67
N SER A 26 -37.25 1.81 -20.70
CA SER A 26 -36.09 0.94 -20.51
C SER A 26 -34.92 1.77 -19.96
N LEU A 27 -34.59 1.60 -18.67
CA LEU A 27 -33.37 2.15 -18.10
C LEU A 27 -32.16 1.61 -18.88
N LYS A 28 -31.33 2.52 -19.36
CA LYS A 28 -30.09 2.22 -20.06
C LYS A 28 -28.93 2.27 -19.07
N LEU A 29 -27.84 1.60 -19.44
CA LEU A 29 -26.58 1.81 -18.74
C LEU A 29 -26.17 3.28 -18.88
N GLY A 30 -25.66 3.87 -17.81
CA GLY A 30 -25.33 5.28 -17.71
C GLY A 30 -26.44 6.19 -17.20
N ASP A 31 -27.70 5.76 -17.17
CA ASP A 31 -28.82 6.59 -16.70
C ASP A 31 -28.64 6.97 -15.22
N ASP A 32 -28.82 8.27 -14.91
CA ASP A 32 -28.90 8.78 -13.53
C ASP A 32 -30.29 8.52 -12.94
N LEU A 33 -30.30 7.81 -11.82
CA LEU A 33 -31.49 7.38 -11.11
C LEU A 33 -32.00 8.44 -10.12
N LEU A 34 -31.19 9.45 -9.74
CA LEU A 34 -31.62 10.45 -8.76
C LEU A 34 -32.90 11.22 -9.18
N PRO A 35 -33.05 11.71 -10.43
CA PRO A 35 -34.27 12.40 -10.85
C PRO A 35 -35.51 11.51 -10.76
N MET A 36 -35.36 10.24 -11.09
CA MET A 36 -36.42 9.24 -11.01
C MET A 36 -36.81 8.98 -9.54
N LEU A 37 -35.83 8.79 -8.65
CA LEU A 37 -36.07 8.59 -7.22
C LEU A 37 -36.73 9.80 -6.56
N ALA A 38 -36.34 11.02 -6.95
CA ALA A 38 -36.97 12.25 -6.47
C ALA A 38 -38.44 12.33 -6.90
N LYS A 39 -38.75 11.99 -8.16
CA LYS A 39 -40.12 11.94 -8.67
C LYS A 39 -40.96 10.87 -7.98
N ALA A 40 -40.38 9.70 -7.71
CA ALA A 40 -41.04 8.64 -6.94
C ALA A 40 -41.36 9.12 -5.51
N ALA A 41 -40.41 9.78 -4.83
CA ALA A 41 -40.64 10.36 -3.51
C ALA A 41 -41.74 11.43 -3.52
N GLN A 42 -41.80 12.29 -4.55
CA GLN A 42 -42.86 13.29 -4.70
C GLN A 42 -44.25 12.66 -4.85
N ARG A 43 -44.37 11.58 -5.63
CA ARG A 43 -45.65 10.84 -5.77
C ARG A 43 -46.08 10.24 -4.43
N LEU A 44 -45.15 9.67 -3.68
CA LEU A 44 -45.43 9.11 -2.35
C LEU A 44 -45.83 10.18 -1.33
N ALA A 45 -45.20 11.35 -1.37
CA ALA A 45 -45.58 12.47 -0.52
C ALA A 45 -46.98 13.03 -0.85
N SER A 46 -47.51 12.77 -2.05
CA SER A 46 -48.89 13.15 -2.42
C SER A 46 -49.97 12.19 -1.92
N LEU A 47 -49.60 11.04 -1.33
CA LEU A 47 -50.52 10.11 -0.68
C LEU A 47 -50.96 10.64 0.70
N PRO A 48 -52.11 10.18 1.25
CA PRO A 48 -52.63 10.64 2.54
C PRO A 48 -51.60 10.57 3.69
N GLU A 49 -51.59 11.60 4.55
CA GLU A 49 -50.55 11.87 5.57
C GLU A 49 -50.34 10.76 6.62
N HIS A 50 -51.29 9.85 6.78
CA HIS A 50 -51.29 8.86 7.87
C HIS A 50 -50.38 7.65 7.65
N THR A 51 -49.63 7.59 6.56
CA THR A 51 -48.70 6.47 6.29
C THR A 51 -47.27 6.80 6.72
N GLN A 52 -46.57 5.83 7.33
CA GLN A 52 -45.12 5.95 7.61
C GLN A 52 -44.30 6.23 6.34
N GLN A 53 -44.82 5.79 5.19
CA GLN A 53 -44.27 6.03 3.86
C GLN A 53 -44.32 7.52 3.49
N HIS A 54 -45.42 8.22 3.77
CA HIS A 54 -45.55 9.66 3.55
C HIS A 54 -44.43 10.44 4.27
N ARG A 55 -44.25 10.22 5.58
CA ARG A 55 -43.20 10.91 6.36
C ARG A 55 -41.79 10.65 5.83
N SER A 56 -41.51 9.40 5.44
CA SER A 56 -40.21 9.02 4.88
C SER A 56 -39.95 9.68 3.52
N ALA A 57 -40.98 9.78 2.68
CA ALA A 57 -40.91 10.41 1.36
C ALA A 57 -40.73 11.93 1.46
N THR A 58 -41.51 12.60 2.31
CA THR A 58 -41.41 14.05 2.56
C THR A 58 -40.01 14.45 3.04
N ALA A 59 -39.38 13.62 3.86
CA ALA A 59 -38.01 13.82 4.31
C ALA A 59 -36.96 13.59 3.20
N LEU A 60 -37.21 12.66 2.28
CA LEU A 60 -36.25 12.27 1.22
C LEU A 60 -36.19 13.27 0.05
N ILE A 61 -37.28 13.98 -0.25
CA ILE A 61 -37.34 14.96 -1.36
C ILE A 61 -36.29 16.08 -1.24
N PRO A 62 -36.19 16.84 -0.12
CA PRO A 62 -35.20 17.91 -0.02
C PRO A 62 -33.77 17.36 -0.06
N LEU A 63 -33.55 16.17 0.52
CA LEU A 63 -32.27 15.48 0.48
C LEU A 63 -31.84 15.18 -0.96
N LEU A 64 -32.71 14.55 -1.75
CA LEU A 64 -32.41 14.18 -3.14
C LEU A 64 -32.21 15.41 -4.03
N ASN A 65 -33.05 16.42 -3.87
CA ASN A 65 -32.94 17.66 -4.64
C ASN A 65 -31.65 18.41 -4.34
N GLN A 66 -31.29 18.57 -3.06
CA GLN A 66 -30.04 19.21 -2.67
C GLN A 66 -28.83 18.40 -3.14
N THR A 67 -28.87 17.08 -2.98
CA THR A 67 -27.83 16.17 -3.45
C THR A 67 -27.58 16.33 -4.96
N ARG A 68 -28.64 16.40 -5.75
CA ARG A 68 -28.56 16.65 -7.20
C ARG A 68 -28.09 18.07 -7.53
N GLN A 69 -28.54 19.08 -6.79
CA GLN A 69 -28.07 20.47 -6.96
C GLN A 69 -26.56 20.62 -6.68
N ASN A 70 -26.03 19.79 -5.78
CA ASN A 70 -24.59 19.70 -5.52
C ASN A 70 -23.82 18.92 -6.60
N GLY A 71 -24.48 18.54 -7.70
CA GLY A 71 -23.89 17.84 -8.83
C GLY A 71 -23.79 16.33 -8.67
N ALA A 72 -24.22 15.75 -7.56
CA ALA A 72 -24.10 14.31 -7.33
C ALA A 72 -25.00 13.49 -8.28
N ALA A 73 -24.62 12.24 -8.54
CA ALA A 73 -25.36 11.33 -9.42
C ALA A 73 -25.37 9.89 -8.88
N LEU A 74 -26.42 9.13 -9.20
CA LEU A 74 -26.53 7.69 -8.90
C LEU A 74 -26.84 6.96 -10.21
N THR A 75 -25.84 6.40 -10.85
CA THR A 75 -26.01 5.87 -12.21
C THR A 75 -26.14 4.35 -12.23
N LEU A 76 -26.91 3.81 -13.18
CA LEU A 76 -26.93 2.38 -13.48
C LEU A 76 -25.76 2.06 -14.42
N GLY A 77 -24.65 1.54 -13.92
CA GLY A 77 -23.44 1.32 -14.70
C GLY A 77 -22.61 2.60 -14.91
N TRP A 78 -21.57 2.48 -15.74
CA TRP A 78 -20.67 3.59 -16.01
C TRP A 78 -21.26 4.56 -17.07
N PRO A 79 -21.30 5.88 -16.82
CA PRO A 79 -21.84 6.84 -17.78
C PRO A 79 -20.99 6.94 -19.05
N SER A 80 -21.60 7.22 -20.21
CA SER A 80 -20.89 7.38 -21.49
C SER A 80 -20.05 6.15 -21.87
N SER A 81 -20.59 4.95 -21.64
CA SER A 81 -19.93 3.68 -21.93
C SER A 81 -20.71 2.79 -22.88
N ASP A 82 -21.70 3.36 -23.57
CA ASP A 82 -22.75 2.63 -24.30
C ASP A 82 -22.18 1.71 -25.40
N ASP A 83 -20.97 1.98 -25.89
CA ASP A 83 -20.28 1.19 -26.91
C ASP A 83 -19.29 0.15 -26.34
N ARG A 84 -19.08 0.09 -25.02
CA ARG A 84 -18.14 -0.85 -24.39
C ARG A 84 -18.87 -2.01 -23.74
N PRO A 85 -18.30 -3.23 -23.74
CA PRO A 85 -18.92 -4.40 -23.13
C PRO A 85 -18.71 -4.40 -21.60
N LEU A 86 -18.86 -3.23 -20.95
CA LEU A 86 -18.74 -3.07 -19.49
C LEU A 86 -19.71 -3.97 -18.74
N LYS A 87 -20.88 -4.28 -19.32
CA LYS A 87 -21.83 -5.22 -18.73
C LYS A 87 -21.21 -6.62 -18.58
N LYS A 88 -20.47 -7.11 -19.58
CA LYS A 88 -19.74 -8.39 -19.49
C LYS A 88 -18.64 -8.32 -18.43
N TRP A 89 -17.95 -7.19 -18.35
CA TRP A 89 -16.79 -7.02 -17.50
C TRP A 89 -17.11 -6.74 -16.04
N LEU A 90 -18.19 -6.03 -15.74
CA LEU A 90 -18.50 -5.57 -14.39
C LEU A 90 -19.81 -6.14 -13.87
N GLY A 91 -20.66 -6.62 -14.78
CA GLY A 91 -22.06 -6.87 -14.50
C GLY A 91 -22.85 -5.58 -14.27
N PRO A 92 -24.18 -5.68 -14.13
CA PRO A 92 -25.03 -4.57 -13.75
C PRO A 92 -24.76 -4.13 -12.29
N ARG A 93 -24.30 -2.89 -12.13
CA ARG A 93 -23.97 -2.27 -10.83
C ARG A 93 -24.51 -0.85 -10.74
N LEU A 94 -24.78 -0.39 -9.53
CA LEU A 94 -25.04 1.03 -9.25
C LEU A 94 -23.73 1.73 -8.92
N LEU A 95 -23.58 2.96 -9.40
CA LEU A 95 -22.42 3.81 -9.15
C LEU A 95 -22.89 5.10 -8.50
N TRP A 96 -22.37 5.36 -7.31
CA TRP A 96 -22.63 6.60 -6.58
C TRP A 96 -21.48 7.59 -6.78
N TRP A 97 -21.83 8.78 -7.27
CA TRP A 97 -20.93 9.88 -7.61
C TRP A 97 -21.23 11.08 -6.71
N PRO A 98 -20.57 11.23 -5.54
CA PRO A 98 -20.89 12.28 -4.59
C PRO A 98 -20.71 13.71 -5.13
N ARG A 99 -19.89 13.87 -6.18
CA ARG A 99 -19.55 15.17 -6.80
C ARG A 99 -19.83 15.20 -8.29
N GLY A 100 -20.68 14.30 -8.76
CA GLY A 100 -20.97 14.13 -10.18
C GLY A 100 -19.92 13.31 -10.91
N VAL A 101 -20.20 13.11 -12.19
CA VAL A 101 -19.38 12.30 -13.09
C VAL A 101 -18.30 13.22 -13.67
N PRO A 102 -17.02 13.01 -13.33
CA PRO A 102 -15.96 13.87 -13.85
C PRO A 102 -15.78 13.66 -15.37
N GLU A 103 -15.62 14.76 -16.09
CA GLU A 103 -15.28 14.75 -17.51
C GLU A 103 -13.77 14.60 -17.72
N GLY A 104 -13.40 13.97 -18.84
CA GLY A 104 -12.02 13.82 -19.27
C GLY A 104 -11.72 12.43 -19.82
N ARG A 105 -10.56 12.30 -20.43
CA ARG A 105 -10.03 11.01 -20.87
C ARG A 105 -9.53 10.24 -19.66
N ARG A 106 -10.10 9.07 -19.40
CA ARG A 106 -9.77 8.19 -18.27
C ARG A 106 -8.51 7.42 -18.62
N VAL A 107 -7.44 7.64 -17.86
CA VAL A 107 -6.19 6.92 -18.02
C VAL A 107 -5.91 6.16 -16.73
N THR A 108 -5.51 4.90 -16.82
CA THR A 108 -5.18 4.08 -15.64
C THR A 108 -3.83 3.41 -15.78
N TRP A 109 -3.22 3.12 -14.64
CA TRP A 109 -1.98 2.35 -14.53
C TRP A 109 -2.33 1.06 -13.84
N ILE A 110 -1.77 -0.04 -14.31
CA ILE A 110 -1.93 -1.34 -13.67
C ILE A 110 -0.56 -1.95 -13.45
N SER A 111 -0.44 -2.68 -12.35
CA SER A 111 0.79 -3.37 -12.01
C SER A 111 0.50 -4.60 -11.19
N SER A 112 1.21 -5.67 -11.53
CA SER A 112 1.36 -6.84 -10.68
C SER A 112 1.97 -6.43 -9.33
N ARG A 113 1.79 -7.27 -8.31
CA ARG A 113 2.30 -7.00 -6.95
C ARG A 113 3.83 -6.84 -6.98
N LEU A 114 4.33 -5.74 -6.41
CA LEU A 114 5.75 -5.37 -6.41
C LEU A 114 6.62 -6.09 -5.38
N GLY A 115 6.00 -6.80 -4.43
CA GLY A 115 6.71 -7.39 -3.29
C GLY A 115 6.88 -6.39 -2.14
N ARG A 116 7.86 -6.64 -1.26
CA ARG A 116 8.10 -5.81 -0.05
C ARG A 116 9.19 -4.75 -0.27
N ALA A 117 10.26 -5.12 -0.96
CA ALA A 117 11.37 -4.26 -1.32
C ALA A 117 11.02 -3.37 -2.52
N ILE A 118 10.08 -2.44 -2.33
CA ILE A 118 9.59 -1.59 -3.41
C ILE A 118 10.60 -0.51 -3.81
N ASP A 119 11.45 -0.05 -2.88
CA ASP A 119 12.58 0.85 -3.15
C ASP A 119 13.64 0.23 -4.07
N GLU A 120 13.69 -1.11 -4.19
CA GLU A 120 14.55 -1.82 -5.15
C GLU A 120 13.91 -1.89 -6.56
N ARG A 121 12.85 -1.10 -6.84
CA ARG A 121 12.18 -1.02 -8.14
C ARG A 121 12.30 0.37 -8.77
N PRO A 122 13.52 0.94 -8.92
CA PRO A 122 13.70 2.30 -9.42
C PRO A 122 13.19 2.47 -10.86
N ASP A 123 13.32 1.43 -11.67
CA ASP A 123 12.78 1.33 -13.02
C ASP A 123 11.25 1.48 -13.05
N TRP A 124 10.54 0.78 -12.15
CA TRP A 124 9.09 0.85 -12.05
C TRP A 124 8.61 2.27 -11.71
N PHE A 125 9.28 2.93 -10.76
CA PHE A 125 8.95 4.31 -10.38
C PHE A 125 9.34 5.31 -11.46
N ALA A 126 10.45 5.10 -12.17
CA ALA A 126 10.83 5.92 -13.32
C ALA A 126 9.75 5.84 -14.40
N VAL A 127 9.23 4.65 -14.69
CA VAL A 127 8.13 4.45 -15.64
C VAL A 127 6.86 5.15 -15.16
N LEU A 128 6.45 4.92 -13.92
CA LEU A 128 5.25 5.54 -13.38
C LEU A 128 5.34 7.09 -13.45
N ARG A 129 6.46 7.66 -13.01
CA ARG A 129 6.74 9.10 -13.09
C ARG A 129 6.66 9.61 -14.52
N SER A 130 7.42 9.01 -15.44
CA SER A 130 7.49 9.47 -16.83
C SER A 130 6.15 9.34 -17.56
N ALA A 131 5.34 8.33 -17.24
CA ALA A 131 3.99 8.19 -17.81
C ALA A 131 3.05 9.26 -17.25
N THR A 132 3.09 9.49 -15.94
CA THR A 132 2.22 10.48 -15.29
C THR A 132 2.56 11.89 -15.74
N ALA A 133 3.84 12.22 -15.90
CA ALA A 133 4.30 13.52 -16.37
C ALA A 133 3.89 13.84 -17.82
N LYS A 134 3.48 12.84 -18.62
CA LYS A 134 2.98 13.02 -19.99
C LYS A 134 1.48 13.29 -20.06
N LEU A 135 0.76 13.18 -18.95
CA LEU A 135 -0.68 13.44 -18.91
C LEU A 135 -0.96 14.93 -18.99
N ASP A 136 -2.05 15.25 -19.66
CA ASP A 136 -2.57 16.62 -19.73
C ASP A 136 -3.46 16.87 -18.50
N PRO A 137 -3.08 17.76 -17.56
CA PRO A 137 -3.86 18.02 -16.35
C PRO A 137 -5.30 18.51 -16.61
N GLN A 138 -5.55 19.12 -17.77
CA GLN A 138 -6.86 19.64 -18.15
C GLN A 138 -7.73 18.56 -18.80
N ARG A 139 -7.14 17.63 -19.54
CA ARG A 139 -7.90 16.64 -20.33
C ARG A 139 -7.94 15.26 -19.72
N ASP A 140 -6.88 14.86 -19.02
CA ASP A 140 -6.72 13.53 -18.48
C ASP A 140 -7.24 13.42 -17.05
N LEU A 141 -7.82 12.26 -16.76
CA LEU A 141 -8.35 11.87 -15.47
C LEU A 141 -7.67 10.56 -15.06
N LEU A 142 -6.83 10.64 -14.03
CA LEU A 142 -6.10 9.51 -13.48
C LEU A 142 -7.04 8.59 -12.70
N LEU A 143 -7.36 7.43 -13.28
CA LEU A 143 -8.27 6.43 -12.72
C LEU A 143 -7.50 5.42 -11.87
N THR A 144 -7.93 5.24 -10.61
CA THR A 144 -7.39 4.24 -9.68
C THR A 144 -8.51 3.55 -8.89
N ALA A 145 -8.22 2.38 -8.32
CA ALA A 145 -9.19 1.60 -7.53
C ALA A 145 -8.57 1.13 -6.22
N SER A 146 -9.36 1.21 -5.15
CA SER A 146 -8.96 0.77 -3.82
C SER A 146 -8.54 -0.70 -3.82
N GLY A 147 -7.37 -0.99 -3.23
CA GLY A 147 -6.86 -2.35 -3.09
C GLY A 147 -6.01 -2.84 -4.26
N THR A 148 -5.85 -2.04 -5.33
CA THR A 148 -4.89 -2.33 -6.40
C THR A 148 -3.47 -1.97 -5.97
N THR A 149 -2.46 -2.59 -6.60
CA THR A 149 -1.04 -2.32 -6.30
C THR A 149 -0.68 -0.84 -6.46
N VAL A 150 -1.27 -0.17 -7.46
CA VAL A 150 -0.90 1.19 -7.85
C VAL A 150 -1.59 2.28 -7.03
N ASP A 151 -2.64 1.95 -6.26
CA ASP A 151 -3.60 2.94 -5.76
C ASP A 151 -2.97 4.07 -4.94
N ARG A 152 -2.16 3.70 -3.94
CA ARG A 152 -1.46 4.66 -3.10
C ARG A 152 -0.39 5.46 -3.86
N PHE A 153 0.18 4.90 -4.92
CA PHE A 153 1.19 5.59 -5.72
C PHE A 153 0.54 6.59 -6.68
N LEU A 154 -0.59 6.24 -7.29
CA LEU A 154 -1.36 7.15 -8.15
C LEU A 154 -2.00 8.29 -7.36
N GLU A 155 -2.35 8.07 -6.09
CA GLU A 155 -2.75 9.14 -5.18
C GLU A 155 -1.67 10.21 -5.05
N ARG A 156 -0.45 9.79 -4.73
CA ARG A 156 0.68 10.72 -4.57
C ARG A 156 1.10 11.33 -5.91
N ALA A 157 1.12 10.54 -6.98
CA ALA A 157 1.42 11.04 -8.32
C ALA A 157 0.41 12.10 -8.78
N ALA A 158 -0.90 11.89 -8.58
CA ALA A 158 -1.92 12.90 -8.87
C ALA A 158 -1.63 14.24 -8.18
N ILE A 159 -1.24 14.19 -6.91
CA ILE A 159 -0.93 15.39 -6.10
C ILE A 159 0.36 16.06 -6.63
N LEU A 160 1.44 15.30 -6.81
CA LEU A 160 2.74 15.83 -7.22
C LEU A 160 2.74 16.39 -8.64
N PHE A 161 2.00 15.77 -9.56
CA PHE A 161 1.94 16.17 -10.97
C PHE A 161 0.72 17.05 -11.29
N GLY A 162 -0.11 17.39 -10.30
CA GLY A 162 -1.30 18.23 -10.51
C GLY A 162 -2.37 17.59 -11.40
N ILE A 163 -2.44 16.26 -11.45
CA ILE A 163 -3.39 15.53 -12.29
C ILE A 163 -4.69 15.28 -11.53
N ARG A 164 -5.83 15.49 -12.20
CA ARG A 164 -7.14 15.14 -11.63
C ARG A 164 -7.24 13.63 -11.44
N ARG A 165 -7.76 13.18 -10.30
CA ARG A 165 -7.87 11.77 -9.95
C ARG A 165 -9.33 11.35 -9.77
N LEU A 166 -9.70 10.19 -10.31
CA LEU A 166 -10.91 9.47 -9.97
C LEU A 166 -10.55 8.17 -9.24
N ARG A 167 -10.95 8.06 -7.96
CA ARG A 167 -10.77 6.84 -7.17
C ARG A 167 -12.06 6.02 -7.12
N VAL A 168 -11.95 4.75 -7.46
CA VAL A 168 -13.04 3.78 -7.44
C VAL A 168 -13.00 3.00 -6.12
N HIS A 169 -14.12 3.00 -5.40
CA HIS A 169 -14.33 2.23 -4.19
C HIS A 169 -15.28 1.07 -4.48
N LEU A 170 -14.87 -0.16 -4.17
CA LEU A 170 -15.64 -1.37 -4.41
C LEU A 170 -16.17 -1.95 -3.11
N ASP A 171 -17.47 -2.21 -3.02
CA ASP A 171 -18.09 -2.88 -1.87
C ASP A 171 -18.61 -4.26 -2.31
N GLU A 172 -17.75 -5.29 -2.23
CA GLU A 172 -18.11 -6.65 -2.65
C GLU A 172 -18.69 -7.52 -1.53
N ARG A 173 -18.47 -7.13 -0.27
CA ARG A 173 -18.78 -7.97 0.88
C ARG A 173 -20.22 -7.82 1.38
N ARG A 174 -21.00 -6.97 0.75
CA ARG A 174 -22.34 -6.59 1.21
C ARG A 174 -23.40 -6.97 0.19
N THR A 175 -24.64 -7.04 0.66
CA THR A 175 -25.77 -7.08 -0.25
C THR A 175 -26.02 -5.69 -0.84
N LEU A 176 -26.70 -5.65 -1.99
CA LEU A 176 -27.11 -4.38 -2.57
C LEU A 176 -28.02 -3.57 -1.63
N VAL A 177 -28.91 -4.23 -0.90
CA VAL A 177 -29.82 -3.60 0.07
C VAL A 177 -29.02 -2.92 1.19
N ASP A 178 -28.00 -3.59 1.73
CA ASP A 178 -27.12 -3.02 2.75
C ASP A 178 -26.36 -1.80 2.23
N TRP A 179 -25.86 -1.89 0.99
CA TRP A 179 -25.16 -0.80 0.33
C TRP A 179 -26.05 0.43 0.14
N LEU A 180 -27.26 0.24 -0.40
CA LEU A 180 -28.26 1.31 -0.60
C LEU A 180 -28.72 1.92 0.73
N THR A 181 -28.88 1.10 1.77
CA THR A 181 -29.25 1.56 3.12
C THR A 181 -28.14 2.40 3.74
N ARG A 182 -26.86 2.05 3.51
CA ARG A 182 -25.72 2.87 3.94
C ARG A 182 -25.63 4.17 3.17
N LEU A 183 -25.79 4.12 1.85
CA LEU A 183 -25.78 5.31 1.00
C LEU A 183 -26.84 6.31 1.49
N ARG A 184 -28.08 5.86 1.70
CA ARG A 184 -29.16 6.69 2.24
C ARG A 184 -28.79 7.33 3.58
N ARG A 185 -28.22 6.56 4.52
CA ARG A 185 -27.77 7.07 5.82
C ARG A 185 -26.64 8.10 5.69
N GLN A 186 -25.70 7.88 4.76
CA GLN A 186 -24.60 8.80 4.52
C GLN A 186 -25.11 10.13 3.96
N LEU A 187 -26.01 10.09 2.97
CA LEU A 187 -26.65 11.28 2.42
C LEU A 187 -27.36 12.08 3.51
N TRP A 188 -28.12 11.41 4.38
CA TRP A 188 -28.76 12.05 5.53
C TRP A 188 -27.78 12.75 6.47
N ARG A 189 -26.64 12.12 6.78
CA ARG A 189 -25.61 12.73 7.63
C ARG A 189 -25.00 13.97 6.97
N SER A 190 -24.67 13.88 5.69
CA SER A 190 -24.11 15.01 4.93
C SER A 190 -25.09 16.19 4.80
N PHE A 191 -26.39 15.90 4.65
CA PHE A 191 -27.43 16.91 4.63
C PHE A 191 -27.56 17.65 5.96
N LEU A 192 -27.46 16.92 7.08
CA LEU A 192 -27.55 17.50 8.42
C LEU A 192 -26.28 18.27 8.83
N SER A 193 -25.09 17.85 8.39
CA SER A 193 -23.85 18.48 8.82
C SER A 193 -23.52 19.79 8.12
N GLN A 194 -24.20 20.14 7.01
CA GLN A 194 -23.87 21.29 6.16
C GLN A 194 -22.38 21.39 5.77
N ASP A 195 -21.63 20.29 5.87
CA ASP A 195 -20.21 20.25 5.52
C ASP A 195 -20.06 20.28 4.00
N VAL A 196 -20.03 21.50 3.46
CA VAL A 196 -19.74 21.78 2.03
C VAL A 196 -18.25 22.09 1.81
N ALA A 197 -17.42 22.03 2.86
CA ALA A 197 -15.96 22.16 2.73
C ALA A 197 -15.36 20.88 2.13
N GLY A 198 -15.53 20.70 0.81
CA GLY A 198 -14.99 19.57 0.08
C GLY A 198 -13.47 19.69 -0.13
N PRO A 199 -12.67 18.61 0.05
CA PRO A 199 -11.29 18.57 -0.41
C PRO A 199 -11.14 19.01 -1.87
N ALA A 200 -9.95 19.52 -2.20
CA ALA A 200 -9.58 20.15 -3.48
C ALA A 200 -10.26 19.52 -4.72
N VAL A 201 -10.68 20.39 -5.65
CA VAL A 201 -11.39 20.10 -6.93
C VAL A 201 -10.74 18.97 -7.76
N THR A 202 -9.48 18.65 -7.49
CA THR A 202 -8.70 17.63 -8.19
C THR A 202 -9.01 16.18 -7.77
N GLN A 203 -9.84 15.96 -6.74
CA GLN A 203 -10.17 14.61 -6.26
C GLN A 203 -11.65 14.28 -6.44
N SER A 204 -11.92 13.31 -7.32
CA SER A 204 -13.22 12.69 -7.53
C SER A 204 -13.23 11.26 -7.00
N GLU A 205 -14.38 10.81 -6.52
CA GLU A 205 -14.58 9.46 -6.00
C GLU A 205 -15.85 8.86 -6.61
N VAL A 206 -15.85 7.55 -6.79
CA VAL A 206 -17.03 6.78 -7.17
C VAL A 206 -17.13 5.52 -6.32
N PHE A 207 -18.35 5.26 -5.82
CA PHE A 207 -18.63 4.07 -5.01
C PHE A 207 -19.46 3.10 -5.84
N VAL A 208 -18.92 1.91 -6.06
CA VAL A 208 -19.51 0.88 -6.90
C VAL A 208 -20.20 -0.14 -6.01
N SER A 209 -21.48 -0.40 -6.30
CA SER A 209 -22.28 -1.38 -5.55
C SER A 209 -21.77 -2.82 -5.75
N PRO A 210 -22.15 -3.75 -4.88
CA PRO A 210 -22.08 -5.18 -5.18
C PRO A 210 -22.83 -5.53 -6.47
N SER A 211 -22.50 -6.67 -7.09
CA SER A 211 -23.25 -7.16 -8.25
C SER A 211 -24.66 -7.55 -7.79
N GLY A 212 -25.69 -7.03 -8.46
CA GLY A 212 -27.07 -7.30 -8.05
C GLY A 212 -27.61 -8.68 -8.41
N GLY A 213 -26.79 -9.63 -8.89
CA GLY A 213 -27.17 -11.02 -9.23
C GLY A 213 -28.18 -11.18 -10.39
N TRP A 214 -28.72 -10.09 -10.89
CA TRP A 214 -29.91 -9.98 -11.72
C TRP A 214 -29.72 -10.03 -13.25
N SER A 215 -28.64 -10.69 -13.72
CA SER A 215 -28.29 -11.00 -15.13
C SER A 215 -26.77 -10.86 -15.32
N ALA A 216 -26.00 -11.76 -14.71
CA ALA A 216 -24.68 -12.08 -15.24
C ALA A 216 -24.86 -13.37 -16.04
N GLU A 217 -24.74 -13.29 -17.37
CA GLU A 217 -24.26 -14.47 -18.09
C GLU A 217 -22.85 -14.71 -17.55
N ASP A 218 -22.61 -15.88 -16.96
CA ASP A 218 -21.33 -16.25 -16.35
C ASP A 218 -20.24 -16.26 -17.44
N GLY A 219 -19.62 -15.10 -17.63
CA GLY A 219 -18.42 -14.95 -18.45
C GLY A 219 -17.19 -15.40 -17.66
N SER A 220 -16.23 -16.00 -18.36
CA SER A 220 -14.95 -16.51 -17.84
C SER A 220 -14.16 -15.55 -16.93
N SER A 221 -14.40 -14.24 -17.02
CA SER A 221 -13.69 -13.21 -16.25
C SER A 221 -14.25 -12.98 -14.83
N SER A 222 -15.32 -13.69 -14.41
CA SER A 222 -15.94 -13.52 -13.09
C SER A 222 -14.96 -13.72 -11.93
N ASP A 223 -14.00 -14.61 -12.11
CA ASP A 223 -13.08 -15.07 -11.07
C ASP A 223 -11.87 -14.14 -10.87
N LEU A 224 -11.70 -13.16 -11.77
CA LEU A 224 -10.64 -12.18 -11.71
C LEU A 224 -11.01 -11.00 -10.80
N PRO A 225 -10.04 -10.38 -10.11
CA PRO A 225 -10.31 -9.29 -9.16
C PRO A 225 -11.09 -8.14 -9.82
N LEU A 226 -12.22 -7.77 -9.22
CA LEU A 226 -13.08 -6.72 -9.75
C LEU A 226 -12.37 -5.37 -9.84
N SER A 227 -11.44 -5.08 -8.91
CA SER A 227 -10.64 -3.85 -8.94
C SER A 227 -9.89 -3.70 -10.26
N ASP A 228 -9.24 -4.77 -10.71
CA ASP A 228 -8.45 -4.76 -11.93
C ASP A 228 -9.39 -4.72 -13.15
N ARG A 229 -10.51 -5.46 -13.10
CA ARG A 229 -11.55 -5.44 -14.13
C ARG A 229 -12.15 -4.05 -14.33
N VAL A 230 -12.46 -3.31 -13.26
CA VAL A 230 -13.01 -1.95 -13.35
C VAL A 230 -12.00 -1.02 -14.00
N LEU A 231 -10.75 -1.01 -13.54
CA LEU A 231 -9.73 -0.14 -14.11
C LEU A 231 -9.52 -0.42 -15.60
N ILE A 232 -9.36 -1.70 -15.96
CA ILE A 232 -9.09 -2.10 -17.33
C ILE A 232 -10.34 -1.91 -18.21
N ALA A 233 -11.56 -2.15 -17.75
CA ALA A 233 -12.72 -2.03 -18.62
C ALA A 233 -13.07 -0.56 -18.91
N VAL A 234 -12.98 0.28 -17.88
CA VAL A 234 -13.48 1.67 -17.91
C VAL A 234 -12.48 2.64 -18.54
N ALA A 235 -11.18 2.40 -18.39
CA ALA A 235 -10.17 3.33 -18.88
C ALA A 235 -10.19 3.46 -20.41
N ASP A 236 -9.98 4.67 -20.89
CA ASP A 236 -9.76 4.95 -22.31
C ASP A 236 -8.34 4.51 -22.72
N GLN A 237 -7.36 4.67 -21.82
CA GLN A 237 -6.00 4.18 -21.97
C GLN A 237 -5.51 3.44 -20.72
N VAL A 238 -4.84 2.30 -20.93
CA VAL A 238 -4.26 1.46 -19.87
C VAL A 238 -2.75 1.41 -20.02
N PHE A 239 -2.02 1.81 -18.99
CA PHE A 239 -0.56 1.70 -18.90
C PHE A 239 -0.21 0.53 -17.98
N ALA A 240 0.35 -0.54 -18.55
CA ALA A 240 0.79 -1.70 -17.81
C ALA A 240 2.27 -1.57 -17.42
N LEU A 241 2.53 -1.38 -16.13
CA LEU A 241 3.88 -1.17 -15.60
C LEU A 241 4.63 -2.48 -15.37
N GLN A 242 3.96 -3.47 -14.75
CA GLN A 242 4.51 -4.80 -14.52
C GLN A 242 3.43 -5.85 -14.74
N VAL A 243 3.69 -6.82 -15.62
CA VAL A 243 2.74 -7.89 -15.95
C VAL A 243 3.46 -9.23 -15.86
N ARG A 244 3.00 -10.08 -14.95
CA ARG A 244 3.53 -11.45 -14.84
C ARG A 244 2.88 -12.36 -15.89
N PRO A 245 3.65 -13.28 -16.51
CA PRO A 245 3.08 -14.30 -17.39
C PRO A 245 1.95 -15.06 -16.69
N ASN A 246 0.87 -15.30 -17.42
CA ASN A 246 -0.33 -16.01 -16.97
C ASN A 246 -1.04 -15.44 -15.71
N GLY A 247 -0.66 -14.25 -15.23
CA GLY A 247 -1.32 -13.60 -14.09
C GLY A 247 -2.65 -12.95 -14.46
N ASN A 248 -3.40 -12.50 -13.44
CA ASN A 248 -4.71 -11.87 -13.63
C ASN A 248 -4.68 -10.69 -14.61
N LEU A 249 -3.70 -9.78 -14.48
CA LEU A 249 -3.56 -8.65 -15.40
C LEU A 249 -3.23 -9.10 -16.81
N HIS A 250 -2.44 -10.16 -16.99
CA HIS A 250 -2.15 -10.68 -18.31
C HIS A 250 -3.43 -11.17 -19.00
N GLN A 251 -4.26 -11.93 -18.28
CA GLN A 251 -5.54 -12.43 -18.78
C GLN A 251 -6.50 -11.28 -19.14
N LEU A 252 -6.65 -10.30 -18.25
CA LEU A 252 -7.51 -9.13 -18.51
C LEU A 252 -7.01 -8.30 -19.70
N LEU A 253 -5.70 -8.07 -19.82
CA LEU A 253 -5.17 -7.34 -20.97
C LEU A 253 -5.43 -8.07 -22.29
N ARG A 254 -5.24 -9.39 -22.32
CA ARG A 254 -5.59 -10.22 -23.48
C ARG A 254 -7.06 -10.12 -23.83
N GLU A 255 -7.96 -10.26 -22.84
CA GLU A 255 -9.40 -10.16 -23.05
C GLU A 255 -9.83 -8.79 -23.58
N ARG A 256 -9.21 -7.70 -23.11
CA ARG A 256 -9.46 -6.34 -23.63
C ARG A 256 -8.99 -6.20 -25.07
N LEU A 257 -7.78 -6.66 -25.39
CA LEU A 257 -7.17 -6.50 -26.72
C LEU A 257 -7.82 -7.37 -27.79
N LEU A 258 -8.34 -8.54 -27.43
CA LEU A 258 -9.09 -9.40 -28.34
C LEU A 258 -10.48 -8.87 -28.70
N ASN A 259 -10.97 -7.86 -27.98
CA ASN A 259 -12.30 -7.32 -28.19
C ASN A 259 -12.24 -6.01 -29.01
N SER A 260 -12.88 -6.03 -30.18
CA SER A 260 -12.93 -4.93 -31.14
C SER A 260 -13.66 -3.68 -30.66
N ASP A 261 -14.43 -3.76 -29.57
CA ASP A 261 -15.15 -2.62 -28.98
C ASP A 261 -14.19 -1.61 -28.32
N TRP A 262 -12.94 -2.02 -28.03
CA TRP A 262 -11.90 -1.10 -27.60
C TRP A 262 -11.05 -0.64 -28.77
N PRO A 263 -10.64 0.65 -28.79
CA PRO A 263 -9.70 1.14 -29.77
C PRO A 263 -8.40 0.35 -29.73
N THR A 264 -7.85 0.08 -30.92
CA THR A 264 -6.43 -0.30 -31.08
C THR A 264 -5.56 0.75 -30.40
N ALA A 265 -4.37 0.38 -29.93
CA ALA A 265 -3.46 1.31 -29.24
C ALA A 265 -4.00 1.88 -27.91
N SER A 266 -4.99 1.23 -27.29
CA SER A 266 -5.51 1.63 -25.98
C SER A 266 -4.77 1.01 -24.78
N VAL A 267 -3.81 0.11 -25.03
CA VAL A 267 -2.96 -0.52 -24.02
C VAL A 267 -1.49 -0.23 -24.33
N TRP A 268 -0.76 0.25 -23.32
CA TRP A 268 0.66 0.59 -23.38
C TRP A 268 1.43 -0.28 -22.39
N LEU A 269 2.54 -0.87 -22.82
CA LEU A 269 3.32 -1.81 -22.04
C LEU A 269 4.68 -1.21 -21.72
N ALA A 270 5.05 -1.13 -20.44
CA ALA A 270 6.39 -0.74 -20.04
C ALA A 270 7.36 -1.92 -20.23
N LEU A 271 8.21 -1.85 -21.24
CA LEU A 271 9.06 -2.95 -21.64
C LEU A 271 10.32 -3.05 -20.76
N GLY A 272 10.62 -4.25 -20.27
CA GLY A 272 11.82 -4.54 -19.46
C GLY A 272 11.68 -5.84 -18.66
N GLU A 273 12.80 -6.47 -18.31
CA GLU A 273 12.80 -7.78 -17.61
C GLU A 273 12.07 -7.73 -16.25
N THR A 274 12.23 -6.63 -15.52
CA THR A 274 11.59 -6.36 -14.23
C THR A 274 10.21 -5.71 -14.35
N LEU A 275 9.80 -5.33 -15.57
CA LEU A 275 8.57 -4.63 -15.92
C LEU A 275 7.60 -5.58 -16.65
N VAL A 276 7.38 -5.39 -17.96
CA VAL A 276 6.73 -6.36 -18.84
C VAL A 276 7.81 -7.13 -19.62
N PRO A 277 8.04 -8.42 -19.30
CA PRO A 277 9.02 -9.26 -19.97
C PRO A 277 8.72 -9.44 -21.46
N SER A 278 9.74 -9.74 -22.25
CA SER A 278 9.67 -9.76 -23.72
C SER A 278 8.70 -10.80 -24.28
N ASP A 279 8.51 -11.94 -23.62
CA ASP A 279 7.56 -13.00 -24.00
C ASP A 279 6.11 -12.51 -23.87
N VAL A 280 5.76 -11.94 -22.71
CA VAL A 280 4.45 -11.32 -22.45
C VAL A 280 4.21 -10.12 -23.37
N ALA A 281 5.23 -9.27 -23.54
CA ALA A 281 5.14 -8.10 -24.39
C ALA A 281 4.87 -8.48 -25.85
N SER A 282 5.63 -9.42 -26.40
CA SER A 282 5.48 -9.85 -27.80
C SER A 282 4.08 -10.37 -28.08
N GLU A 283 3.54 -11.17 -27.16
CA GLU A 283 2.19 -11.68 -27.25
C GLU A 283 1.15 -10.54 -27.24
N LEU A 284 1.18 -9.66 -26.24
CA LEU A 284 0.21 -8.55 -26.14
C LEU A 284 0.35 -7.54 -27.29
N GLN A 285 1.56 -7.32 -27.79
CA GLN A 285 1.81 -6.48 -28.98
C GLN A 285 1.23 -7.10 -30.25
N SER A 286 1.27 -8.43 -30.40
CA SER A 286 0.60 -9.13 -31.51
C SER A 286 -0.92 -8.95 -31.50
N LEU A 287 -1.49 -8.63 -30.32
CA LEU A 287 -2.91 -8.31 -30.12
C LEU A 287 -3.20 -6.80 -30.22
N GLY A 288 -2.21 -5.95 -30.55
CA GLY A 288 -2.39 -4.52 -30.78
C GLY A 288 -2.02 -3.60 -29.61
N ALA A 289 -1.35 -4.12 -28.56
CA ALA A 289 -0.74 -3.27 -27.53
C ALA A 289 0.49 -2.52 -28.06
N ILE A 290 0.79 -1.35 -27.49
CA ILE A 290 1.98 -0.57 -27.83
C ILE A 290 3.06 -0.78 -26.78
N GLY A 291 4.27 -1.13 -27.25
CA GLY A 291 5.46 -1.19 -26.40
C GLY A 291 6.02 0.20 -26.14
N TRP A 292 6.37 0.47 -24.88
CA TRP A 292 7.01 1.70 -24.45
C TRP A 292 8.32 1.39 -23.71
N TRP A 293 9.42 1.88 -24.29
CA TRP A 293 10.74 1.85 -23.68
C TRP A 293 11.03 3.16 -22.97
N LEU A 294 11.63 3.05 -21.79
CA LEU A 294 12.34 4.17 -21.19
C LEU A 294 13.81 3.99 -21.51
N PHE A 295 14.30 4.86 -22.38
CA PHE A 295 15.72 5.12 -22.47
C PHE A 295 16.10 5.85 -21.21
N VAL A 296 16.52 5.09 -20.22
CA VAL A 296 17.16 5.60 -19.02
C VAL A 296 18.56 6.06 -19.44
N ALA A 297 18.63 7.12 -20.26
CA ALA A 297 19.88 7.64 -20.78
C ALA A 297 20.73 8.31 -19.68
N ASP A 298 20.15 8.59 -18.50
CA ASP A 298 20.82 9.28 -17.40
C ASP A 298 20.70 8.62 -16.01
N ALA A 299 19.94 7.54 -15.82
CA ALA A 299 19.86 6.90 -14.49
C ALA A 299 20.86 5.74 -14.29
N ALA A 300 21.52 5.26 -15.35
CA ALA A 300 22.57 4.24 -15.24
C ALA A 300 23.97 4.84 -15.00
N SER A 301 24.19 6.13 -15.26
CA SER A 301 25.37 6.85 -14.74
C SER A 301 25.29 7.12 -13.23
N VAL A 302 24.16 6.77 -12.61
CA VAL A 302 23.98 6.68 -11.15
C VAL A 302 23.60 5.25 -10.78
N HIS A 303 24.27 4.26 -11.38
CA HIS A 303 24.48 3.04 -10.61
C HIS A 303 25.31 3.44 -9.38
N PRO A 304 24.88 3.04 -8.16
CA PRO A 304 25.75 3.14 -7.02
C PRO A 304 26.90 2.18 -7.29
N ASN A 305 28.04 2.74 -7.71
CA ASN A 305 29.15 2.47 -6.83
C ASN A 305 28.63 2.88 -5.44
N ASP A 306 28.52 1.93 -4.51
CA ASP A 306 28.57 2.19 -3.07
C ASP A 306 29.96 2.80 -2.72
N SER A 307 30.34 3.82 -3.47
CA SER A 307 31.49 4.67 -3.42
C SER A 307 30.96 6.00 -3.94
N ALA A 308 29.92 6.52 -3.29
CA ALA A 308 29.66 7.95 -3.30
C ALA A 308 31.00 8.59 -2.93
N THR A 309 31.67 9.13 -3.94
CA THR A 309 32.85 9.94 -3.73
C THR A 309 32.29 11.19 -3.08
N ILE A 310 32.34 11.23 -1.75
CA ILE A 310 32.01 12.43 -0.98
C ILE A 310 32.97 13.49 -1.49
N ALA A 311 32.47 14.32 -2.40
CA ALA A 311 33.17 15.49 -2.88
C ALA A 311 33.39 16.40 -1.67
N ASP A 312 34.67 16.62 -1.34
CA ASP A 312 35.26 17.66 -0.51
C ASP A 312 34.26 18.53 0.28
N ALA A 313 33.61 17.93 1.27
CA ALA A 313 33.17 18.66 2.44
C ALA A 313 34.32 18.58 3.43
N SER A 314 35.15 19.61 3.45
CA SER A 314 36.19 19.87 4.44
C SER A 314 35.56 20.09 5.82
N CYS A 315 35.00 19.03 6.38
CA CYS A 315 34.60 18.90 7.76
C CYS A 315 35.76 18.20 8.46
N VAL A 316 36.43 18.88 9.39
CA VAL A 316 37.50 18.30 10.22
C VAL A 316 36.90 17.17 11.08
N GLY A 317 36.91 15.96 10.53
CA GLY A 317 36.28 14.79 11.11
C GLY A 317 37.13 14.17 12.20
N HIS A 318 36.56 14.00 13.39
CA HIS A 318 37.02 13.02 14.36
C HIS A 318 36.65 11.62 13.85
N GLY A 319 37.28 11.17 12.77
CA GLY A 319 36.96 9.90 12.10
C GLY A 319 37.00 8.72 13.08
N GLY A 320 35.92 7.93 13.10
CA GLY A 320 35.89 6.67 13.83
C GLY A 320 37.06 5.79 13.39
N THR A 321 37.75 5.17 14.34
CA THR A 321 38.85 4.25 14.01
C THR A 321 38.25 2.89 13.69
N ILE A 322 38.68 2.29 12.58
CA ILE A 322 38.35 0.91 12.27
C ILE A 322 39.25 0.06 13.14
N ASN A 323 38.65 -0.53 14.17
CA ASN A 323 39.39 -1.42 15.02
C ASN A 323 39.20 -2.85 14.54
N ARG A 324 40.31 -3.57 14.37
CA ARG A 324 40.32 -5.03 14.45
C ARG A 324 40.21 -5.44 15.92
N LEU A 325 39.10 -5.05 16.56
CA LEU A 325 38.83 -5.40 17.95
C LEU A 325 38.57 -6.91 18.04
N THR A 326 39.13 -7.54 19.07
CA THR A 326 38.58 -8.79 19.60
C THR A 326 37.14 -8.53 20.04
N TRP A 327 36.25 -9.48 19.76
CA TRP A 327 34.82 -9.36 20.06
C TRP A 327 34.60 -8.84 21.49
N PRO A 328 33.74 -7.84 21.69
CA PRO A 328 33.39 -7.41 23.04
C PRO A 328 32.68 -8.55 23.77
N ASP A 329 33.34 -9.14 24.77
CA ASP A 329 32.78 -10.22 25.57
C ASP A 329 32.02 -9.67 26.80
N GLY A 330 30.78 -10.12 26.99
CA GLY A 330 29.98 -9.96 28.23
C GLY A 330 29.42 -8.57 28.53
N ASP A 331 30.13 -7.51 28.15
CA ASP A 331 29.88 -6.14 28.63
C ASP A 331 28.91 -5.32 27.76
N TYR A 332 28.44 -5.89 26.66
CA TYR A 332 27.60 -5.18 25.69
C TYR A 332 26.26 -5.88 25.44
N PHE A 333 25.25 -5.06 25.14
CA PHE A 333 24.00 -5.48 24.55
C PHE A 333 24.02 -5.25 23.04
N VAL A 334 23.47 -6.17 22.27
CA VAL A 334 23.50 -6.11 20.81
C VAL A 334 22.14 -5.67 20.26
N HIS A 335 22.13 -4.64 19.43
CA HIS A 335 21.00 -4.23 18.60
C HIS A 335 21.31 -4.50 17.13
N TRP A 336 20.56 -5.41 16.52
CA TRP A 336 20.68 -5.69 15.09
C TRP A 336 19.79 -4.73 14.30
N THR A 337 20.39 -4.05 13.34
CA THR A 337 19.63 -3.30 12.34
C THR A 337 19.20 -4.23 11.22
N ARG A 338 18.14 -3.83 10.52
CA ARG A 338 17.57 -4.60 9.42
C ARG A 338 17.09 -3.65 8.34
N ARG A 339 16.96 -4.19 7.13
CA ARG A 339 16.22 -3.53 6.06
C ARG A 339 14.84 -3.03 6.53
N GLN A 340 14.49 -1.82 6.13
CA GLN A 340 13.19 -1.22 6.41
C GLN A 340 12.26 -1.38 5.20
N ASP A 341 11.32 -2.34 5.28
CA ASP A 341 10.30 -2.51 4.25
C ASP A 341 9.25 -1.38 4.37
N GLY A 342 9.37 -0.33 3.54
CA GLY A 342 8.46 0.82 3.53
C GLY A 342 9.04 2.06 4.23
N PRO A 343 8.21 3.00 4.72
CA PRO A 343 8.68 4.25 5.30
C PRO A 343 9.58 4.02 6.52
N TRP A 344 10.53 4.94 6.76
CA TRP A 344 11.25 4.98 8.03
C TRP A 344 10.30 5.18 9.22
N PRO A 345 10.67 4.77 10.45
CA PRO A 345 9.81 4.91 11.63
C PRO A 345 9.30 6.34 11.89
N ASP A 346 10.09 7.35 11.54
CA ASP A 346 9.77 8.78 11.65
C ASP A 346 9.32 9.42 10.32
N GLN A 347 9.09 8.61 9.28
CA GLN A 347 8.66 9.06 7.96
C GLN A 347 7.20 8.70 7.72
N SER A 348 6.42 9.65 7.18
CA SER A 348 5.06 9.35 6.75
C SER A 348 5.06 8.50 5.48
N GLU A 349 4.02 7.68 5.28
CA GLU A 349 3.87 6.91 4.04
C GLU A 349 3.83 7.81 2.79
N ALA A 350 3.22 9.00 2.91
CA ALA A 350 3.17 9.97 1.83
C ALA A 350 4.58 10.47 1.44
N ASN A 351 5.41 10.86 2.41
CA ASN A 351 6.77 11.33 2.15
C ASN A 351 7.62 10.24 1.53
N PHE A 352 7.50 9.01 2.02
CA PHE A 352 8.21 7.86 1.46
C PHE A 352 7.84 7.60 0.00
N ILE A 353 6.54 7.61 -0.33
CA ILE A 353 6.10 7.43 -1.73
C ILE A 353 6.57 8.60 -2.60
N ASP A 354 6.53 9.83 -2.10
CA ASP A 354 7.01 11.00 -2.84
C ASP A 354 8.51 10.89 -3.15
N GLU A 355 9.33 10.40 -2.22
CA GLU A 355 10.76 10.14 -2.44
C GLU A 355 11.00 9.10 -3.54
N LEU A 356 10.23 7.99 -3.53
CA LEU A 356 10.28 6.96 -4.57
C LEU A 356 9.86 7.52 -5.94
N LEU A 357 8.77 8.28 -5.99
CA LEU A 357 8.25 8.89 -7.21
C LEU A 357 9.19 9.95 -7.80
N LEU A 358 9.95 10.67 -6.96
CA LEU A 358 10.88 11.71 -7.39
C LEU A 358 12.31 11.21 -7.64
N SER A 359 12.59 9.92 -7.43
CA SER A 359 13.92 9.30 -7.58
C SER A 359 15.03 10.08 -6.86
N ARG A 360 14.79 10.45 -5.60
CA ARG A 360 15.85 11.07 -4.79
C ARG A 360 16.91 10.00 -4.46
N GLU A 361 18.19 10.30 -4.74
CA GLU A 361 19.32 9.35 -4.64
C GLU A 361 19.52 8.71 -3.25
N ALA A 362 18.86 9.21 -2.20
CA ALA A 362 19.03 8.76 -0.81
C ALA A 362 18.08 7.63 -0.36
N THR A 363 17.34 6.97 -1.26
CA THR A 363 16.24 6.05 -0.89
C THR A 363 16.64 4.58 -0.70
N SER A 364 17.91 4.27 -0.42
CA SER A 364 18.24 2.90 -0.03
C SER A 364 17.62 2.63 1.34
N HIS A 365 16.76 1.61 1.46
CA HIS A 365 16.20 1.17 2.74
C HIS A 365 16.90 -0.10 3.27
N SER A 366 18.12 -0.36 2.78
CA SER A 366 18.97 -1.46 3.23
C SER A 366 19.29 -1.39 4.73
N ALA A 367 19.77 -2.49 5.34
CA ALA A 367 20.26 -2.46 6.72
C ALA A 367 21.43 -1.49 6.90
N PHE A 368 22.32 -1.38 5.92
CA PHE A 368 23.41 -0.41 5.95
C PHE A 368 22.88 1.03 6.01
N ALA A 369 21.88 1.36 5.20
CA ALA A 369 21.24 2.67 5.23
C ALA A 369 20.51 2.94 6.55
N ALA A 370 19.84 1.92 7.11
CA ALA A 370 19.20 2.01 8.42
C ALA A 370 20.22 2.31 9.53
N LEU A 371 21.36 1.61 9.55
CA LEU A 371 22.44 1.86 10.49
C LEU A 371 23.06 3.25 10.28
N SER A 372 23.32 3.63 9.03
CA SER A 372 23.84 4.97 8.70
C SER A 372 22.92 6.08 9.20
N ARG A 373 21.60 5.91 9.07
CA ARG A 373 20.60 6.84 9.60
C ARG A 373 20.65 6.90 11.14
N ILE A 374 20.72 5.76 11.82
CA ILE A 374 20.86 5.71 13.29
C ILE A 374 22.11 6.48 13.74
N VAL A 375 23.23 6.32 13.03
CA VAL A 375 24.50 7.00 13.32
C VAL A 375 24.38 8.51 13.13
N GLN A 376 23.82 8.96 12.00
CA GLN A 376 23.64 10.38 11.69
C GLN A 376 22.66 11.06 12.66
N GLN A 377 21.54 10.40 12.96
CA GLN A 377 20.54 10.89 13.91
C GLN A 377 20.96 10.76 15.37
N ARG A 378 21.95 9.90 15.65
CA ARG A 378 22.35 9.45 16.99
C ARG A 378 21.15 9.03 17.83
N ARG A 379 20.25 8.26 17.25
CA ARG A 379 18.98 7.87 17.88
C ARG A 379 18.53 6.51 17.39
N LEU A 380 18.04 5.69 18.32
CA LEU A 380 17.25 4.50 18.00
C LEU A 380 15.77 4.82 18.25
N ILE A 381 14.96 4.73 17.20
CA ILE A 381 13.52 4.97 17.28
C ILE A 381 12.83 3.68 17.75
N ALA A 382 12.03 3.80 18.81
CA ALA A 382 11.30 2.68 19.38
C ALA A 382 10.12 2.27 18.51
N SER A 383 9.72 1.00 18.63
CA SER A 383 8.54 0.48 17.94
C SER A 383 7.70 -0.37 18.87
N ALA A 384 6.38 -0.27 18.73
CA ALA A 384 5.42 -1.17 19.38
C ALA A 384 5.20 -2.47 18.56
N THR A 385 5.82 -2.58 17.39
CA THR A 385 5.58 -3.71 16.47
C THR A 385 6.04 -5.02 17.09
N GLY A 386 5.09 -5.93 17.33
CA GLY A 386 5.37 -7.23 17.95
C GLY A 386 5.47 -7.18 19.48
N ILE A 387 5.20 -6.02 20.09
CA ILE A 387 5.19 -5.80 21.53
C ILE A 387 3.75 -5.82 22.03
N ARG A 388 3.50 -6.57 23.10
CA ARG A 388 2.18 -6.63 23.73
C ARG A 388 1.92 -5.35 24.52
N GLY A 389 0.75 -4.74 24.37
CA GLY A 389 0.34 -3.55 25.13
C GLY A 389 0.72 -2.21 24.49
N GLU A 390 1.04 -2.19 23.19
CA GLU A 390 1.25 -0.98 22.38
C GLU A 390 2.38 -0.02 22.81
N THR A 391 3.07 -0.28 23.93
CA THR A 391 4.23 0.52 24.34
C THR A 391 5.40 0.31 23.38
N ALA A 392 5.87 1.40 22.79
CA ALA A 392 7.06 1.38 21.94
C ALA A 392 8.32 1.17 22.79
N VAL A 393 9.18 0.25 22.36
CA VAL A 393 10.48 -0.05 22.98
C VAL A 393 11.58 -0.18 21.93
N VAL A 394 12.82 0.01 22.37
CA VAL A 394 14.02 -0.45 21.64
C VAL A 394 14.50 -1.75 22.29
N SER A 395 14.61 -2.80 21.47
CA SER A 395 15.01 -4.14 21.92
C SER A 395 16.48 -4.41 21.66
N PHE A 396 17.10 -5.13 22.58
CA PHE A 396 18.50 -5.55 22.55
C PHE A 396 18.61 -7.03 22.95
N SER A 397 19.67 -7.71 22.55
CA SER A 397 20.00 -9.05 23.04
C SER A 397 21.20 -8.98 23.99
N ALA A 398 21.13 -9.72 25.10
CA ALA A 398 22.26 -9.95 25.98
C ALA A 398 23.22 -11.05 25.48
N ASN A 399 22.86 -11.75 24.40
CA ASN A 399 23.73 -12.76 23.81
C ASN A 399 24.96 -12.09 23.17
N PRO A 400 26.17 -12.66 23.31
CA PRO A 400 27.35 -12.15 22.65
C PRO A 400 27.18 -12.07 21.14
N LEU A 401 27.77 -11.05 20.51
CA LEU A 401 27.65 -10.81 19.07
C LEU A 401 28.10 -12.03 18.24
N TYR A 402 29.17 -12.71 18.64
CA TYR A 402 29.67 -13.90 17.96
C TYR A 402 28.67 -15.07 17.99
N GLU A 403 27.90 -15.25 19.07
CA GLU A 403 26.86 -16.29 19.14
C GLU A 403 25.67 -15.94 18.24
N LEU A 404 25.27 -14.68 18.19
CA LEU A 404 24.18 -14.22 17.33
C LEU A 404 24.50 -14.43 15.84
N THR A 405 25.75 -14.24 15.43
CA THR A 405 26.17 -14.51 14.02
C THR A 405 26.02 -15.99 13.63
N LYS A 406 26.22 -16.94 14.56
CA LYS A 406 26.06 -18.39 14.31
C LYS A 406 24.60 -18.82 14.22
N GLN A 407 23.69 -18.09 14.86
CA GLN A 407 22.26 -18.42 14.96
C GLN A 407 21.43 -17.86 13.80
N ARG A 408 22.08 -17.16 12.86
CA ARG A 408 21.45 -16.51 11.72
C ARG A 408 20.69 -17.52 10.85
N THR A 409 19.37 -17.37 10.78
CA THR A 409 18.49 -18.25 10.00
C THR A 409 17.67 -17.44 9.00
N PHE A 410 17.62 -17.89 7.74
CA PHE A 410 16.72 -17.29 6.75
C PHE A 410 15.28 -17.75 7.02
N ARG A 411 14.37 -16.80 7.17
CA ARG A 411 12.94 -17.06 7.38
C ARG A 411 12.20 -16.84 6.08
N THR A 412 11.99 -17.92 5.31
CA THR A 412 11.28 -17.89 4.02
C THR A 412 9.93 -17.17 4.10
N HIS A 413 9.14 -17.40 5.15
CA HIS A 413 7.83 -16.75 5.34
C HIS A 413 7.92 -15.23 5.59
N ARG A 414 9.07 -14.73 6.04
CA ARG A 414 9.35 -13.30 6.18
C ARG A 414 10.17 -12.76 5.00
N GLY A 415 10.68 -13.63 4.12
CA GLY A 415 11.55 -13.26 3.00
C GLY A 415 12.86 -12.61 3.45
N ARG A 416 13.33 -12.87 4.68
CA ARG A 416 14.49 -12.19 5.26
C ARG A 416 15.22 -13.06 6.28
N TRP A 417 16.45 -12.67 6.59
CA TRP A 417 17.21 -13.22 7.71
C TRP A 417 16.68 -12.69 9.04
N ASP A 418 16.74 -13.49 10.11
CA ASP A 418 16.38 -13.00 11.46
C ASP A 418 17.32 -11.88 11.93
N CYS A 419 18.57 -11.92 11.47
CA CYS A 419 19.64 -11.00 11.80
C CYS A 419 20.39 -10.64 10.50
N GLU A 420 20.43 -9.36 10.13
CA GLU A 420 21.27 -8.85 9.03
C GLU A 420 22.53 -8.26 9.63
N ALA A 421 23.72 -8.58 9.11
CA ALA A 421 25.03 -8.38 9.75
C ALA A 421 25.49 -6.92 9.97
N TYR A 422 24.57 -6.03 10.31
CA TYR A 422 24.73 -4.62 10.64
C TYR A 422 24.07 -4.33 11.98
N GLY A 423 24.69 -3.50 12.80
CA GLY A 423 24.08 -3.04 14.03
C GLY A 423 25.02 -2.32 14.95
N LEU A 424 24.65 -2.27 16.22
CA LEU A 424 25.48 -1.70 17.27
C LEU A 424 25.47 -2.53 18.54
N CYS A 425 26.58 -2.48 19.25
CA CYS A 425 26.77 -2.98 20.60
C CYS A 425 26.78 -1.77 21.55
N LEU A 426 25.98 -1.79 22.62
CA LEU A 426 26.00 -0.75 23.65
C LEU A 426 26.46 -1.31 24.98
N ARG A 427 27.29 -0.55 25.69
CA ARG A 427 27.79 -0.93 27.01
C ARG A 427 26.62 -1.13 27.96
N ARG A 428 26.63 -2.27 28.66
CA ARG A 428 25.56 -2.72 29.56
C ARG A 428 25.21 -1.67 30.62
N GLU A 429 26.23 -1.16 31.29
CA GLU A 429 26.08 -0.14 32.35
C GLU A 429 25.43 1.13 31.82
N TRP A 430 25.87 1.61 30.64
CA TRP A 430 25.35 2.81 29.99
C TRP A 430 23.88 2.65 29.57
N LEU A 431 23.49 1.47 29.11
CA LEU A 431 22.11 1.20 28.70
C LEU A 431 21.19 1.01 29.92
N GLN A 432 21.68 0.37 30.99
CA GLN A 432 20.94 0.20 32.24
C GLN A 432 20.67 1.53 32.94
N SER A 433 21.60 2.49 32.91
CA SER A 433 21.37 3.83 33.44
C SER A 433 20.27 4.59 32.69
N ARG A 434 19.91 4.15 31.48
CA ARG A 434 18.80 4.66 30.66
C ARG A 434 17.53 3.82 30.77
N GLY A 435 17.44 2.97 31.78
CA GLY A 435 16.24 2.21 32.09
C GLY A 435 16.07 0.91 31.32
N ALA A 436 17.14 0.39 30.70
CA ALA A 436 17.09 -0.95 30.14
C ALA A 436 16.81 -2.00 31.22
N LYS A 437 15.85 -2.88 30.94
CA LYS A 437 15.50 -4.00 31.82
C LYS A 437 15.40 -5.31 31.02
N PRO A 438 15.68 -6.46 31.65
CA PRO A 438 15.48 -7.75 31.02
C PRO A 438 13.99 -7.98 30.77
N VAL A 439 13.69 -8.67 29.69
CA VAL A 439 12.33 -9.11 29.39
C VAL A 439 11.84 -10.15 30.41
N ILE A 440 10.58 -10.01 30.81
CA ILE A 440 9.82 -10.91 31.68
C ILE A 440 9.11 -11.93 30.79
N TYR A 441 9.61 -13.15 30.78
CA TYR A 441 9.04 -14.25 29.99
C TYR A 441 7.96 -14.98 30.78
N GLY A 442 6.73 -15.03 30.27
CA GLY A 442 5.64 -15.77 30.91
C GLY A 442 4.49 -16.12 29.99
N ASP A 443 3.32 -16.35 30.59
CA ASP A 443 2.06 -16.67 29.92
C ASP A 443 1.03 -15.52 30.09
N ASP A 444 -0.21 -15.76 29.66
CA ASP A 444 -1.29 -14.78 29.73
C ASP A 444 -1.69 -14.43 31.17
N ASP A 445 -1.54 -15.37 32.11
CA ASP A 445 -1.84 -15.15 33.53
C ASP A 445 -0.78 -14.22 34.15
N LEU A 446 0.49 -14.44 33.82
CA LEU A 446 1.55 -13.51 34.22
C LEU A 446 1.31 -12.12 33.62
N TRP A 447 0.98 -12.02 32.34
CA TRP A 447 0.68 -10.72 31.71
C TRP A 447 -0.43 -9.96 32.46
N THR A 448 -1.50 -10.66 32.83
CA THR A 448 -2.66 -10.05 33.49
C THR A 448 -2.33 -9.55 34.89
N SER A 449 -1.44 -10.26 35.58
CA SER A 449 -0.98 -9.89 36.93
C SER A 449 0.14 -8.84 36.95
N LEU A 450 0.81 -8.57 35.81
CA LEU A 450 1.89 -7.58 35.75
C LEU A 450 1.37 -6.15 35.94
N PRO A 451 2.03 -5.33 36.79
CA PRO A 451 1.81 -3.89 36.85
C PRO A 451 2.07 -3.23 35.49
N ASP A 452 1.33 -2.15 35.17
CA ASP A 452 1.46 -1.44 33.89
C ASP A 452 2.90 -1.01 33.57
N SER A 453 3.66 -0.59 34.59
CA SER A 453 5.07 -0.21 34.46
C SER A 453 6.01 -1.35 34.02
N ASN A 454 5.58 -2.61 34.17
CA ASN A 454 6.34 -3.79 33.77
C ASN A 454 5.85 -4.40 32.45
N ARG A 455 4.69 -3.99 31.94
CA ARG A 455 4.08 -4.58 30.74
C ARG A 455 4.92 -4.38 29.47
N ALA A 456 5.63 -3.26 29.34
CA ALA A 456 6.56 -3.02 28.23
C ALA A 456 7.68 -4.08 28.14
N PHE A 457 7.99 -4.74 29.25
CA PHE A 457 9.04 -5.74 29.35
C PHE A 457 8.51 -7.18 29.24
N PHE A 458 7.22 -7.40 29.01
CA PHE A 458 6.68 -8.76 28.91
C PHE A 458 6.90 -9.38 27.51
N GLN A 459 7.18 -10.67 27.48
CA GLN A 459 7.18 -11.50 26.28
C GLN A 459 6.58 -12.88 26.59
N LEU A 460 5.83 -13.46 25.65
CA LEU A 460 5.41 -14.86 25.80
C LEU A 460 6.64 -15.76 25.84
N LYS A 461 6.78 -16.58 26.88
CA LYS A 461 7.92 -17.49 27.02
C LYS A 461 7.98 -18.48 25.87
N THR A 462 6.83 -19.05 25.52
CA THR A 462 6.74 -20.00 24.41
C THR A 462 5.56 -19.71 23.51
N THR A 463 5.71 -20.01 22.22
CA THR A 463 4.62 -19.98 21.25
C THR A 463 4.65 -21.24 20.38
N ARG A 464 3.49 -21.61 19.82
CA ARG A 464 3.44 -22.69 18.83
C ARG A 464 3.63 -22.12 17.43
N SER A 465 4.41 -22.81 16.61
CA SER A 465 4.51 -22.53 15.19
C SER A 465 3.10 -22.54 14.54
N ARG A 466 2.91 -21.81 13.44
CA ARG A 466 1.62 -21.73 12.74
C ARG A 466 1.01 -23.08 12.35
N ARG A 467 1.83 -24.13 12.19
CA ARG A 467 1.38 -25.50 11.90
C ARG A 467 1.19 -26.37 13.15
N GLY A 468 1.25 -25.78 14.34
CA GLY A 468 1.14 -26.48 15.64
C GLY A 468 2.32 -27.39 16.00
N ALA A 469 3.22 -27.68 15.05
CA ALA A 469 4.19 -28.77 15.15
C ALA A 469 5.40 -28.51 16.06
N LYS A 470 5.81 -27.25 16.26
CA LYS A 470 7.01 -26.91 17.05
C LYS A 470 6.73 -25.82 18.07
N LEU A 471 7.19 -26.05 19.30
CA LEU A 471 7.26 -25.04 20.35
C LEU A 471 8.50 -24.18 20.14
N ILE A 472 8.32 -22.86 20.10
CA ILE A 472 9.40 -21.87 20.01
C ILE A 472 9.55 -21.26 21.39
N ASP A 473 10.73 -21.39 21.99
CA ASP A 473 11.10 -20.77 23.26
C ASP A 473 11.82 -19.45 22.99
N TRP A 474 11.17 -18.35 23.35
CA TRP A 474 11.67 -16.99 23.13
C TRP A 474 12.68 -16.55 24.19
N SER A 475 12.77 -17.24 25.33
CA SER A 475 13.73 -16.88 26.40
C SER A 475 15.20 -17.00 25.97
N ARG A 476 15.46 -17.75 24.89
CA ARG A 476 16.79 -17.90 24.28
C ARG A 476 17.32 -16.61 23.65
N GLU A 477 16.45 -15.66 23.30
CA GLU A 477 16.88 -14.38 22.73
C GLU A 477 17.57 -13.48 23.76
N ALA A 478 17.38 -13.78 25.06
CA ALA A 478 17.90 -13.00 26.18
C ALA A 478 17.63 -11.50 26.00
N GLU A 479 16.40 -11.17 25.57
CA GLU A 479 15.98 -9.82 25.19
C GLU A 479 15.99 -8.86 26.40
N TRP A 480 16.46 -7.64 26.15
CA TRP A 480 16.38 -6.47 27.01
C TRP A 480 15.67 -5.35 26.26
N ARG A 481 14.93 -4.50 26.97
CA ARG A 481 14.18 -3.40 26.36
C ARG A 481 14.46 -2.09 27.06
N VAL A 482 14.47 -1.01 26.29
CA VAL A 482 14.39 0.39 26.76
C VAL A 482 13.05 0.95 26.28
N PRO A 483 12.18 1.48 27.15
CA PRO A 483 10.96 2.15 26.72
C PRO A 483 11.24 3.45 25.99
N ASN A 484 10.45 3.73 24.95
CA ASN A 484 10.60 4.89 24.07
C ASN A 484 11.95 4.92 23.34
N ASP A 485 12.12 5.96 22.53
CA ASP A 485 13.33 6.17 21.75
C ASP A 485 14.56 6.34 22.64
N LEU A 486 15.69 5.83 22.16
CA LEU A 486 16.97 5.93 22.85
C LEU A 486 17.85 6.97 22.15
N ASP A 487 18.13 8.05 22.86
CA ASP A 487 19.10 9.07 22.44
C ASP A 487 20.53 8.58 22.68
N LEU A 488 21.33 8.57 21.62
CA LEU A 488 22.74 8.20 21.63
C LEU A 488 23.67 9.41 21.63
N SER A 489 23.14 10.64 21.61
CA SER A 489 23.95 11.87 21.54
C SER A 489 24.92 12.04 22.72
N GLU A 490 24.55 11.50 23.88
CA GLU A 490 25.34 11.47 25.12
C GLU A 490 26.26 10.25 25.24
N ALA A 491 26.23 9.32 24.28
CA ALA A 491 27.04 8.11 24.33
C ALA A 491 28.50 8.41 24.02
N GLY A 492 29.38 8.07 24.96
CA GLY A 492 30.81 8.18 24.79
C GLY A 492 31.34 7.21 23.74
N ARG A 493 32.60 7.42 23.33
CA ARG A 493 33.27 6.61 22.32
C ARG A 493 33.35 5.12 22.69
N GLU A 494 33.40 4.82 23.98
CA GLU A 494 33.47 3.45 24.52
C GLU A 494 32.09 2.88 24.89
N ASP A 495 31.02 3.66 24.76
CA ASP A 495 29.67 3.21 25.11
C ASP A 495 28.98 2.51 23.95
N VAL A 496 29.42 2.77 22.71
CA VAL A 496 28.83 2.24 21.48
C VAL A 496 29.93 1.71 20.56
N LEU A 497 29.71 0.53 20.00
CA LEU A 497 30.51 -0.04 18.93
C LEU A 497 29.59 -0.40 17.78
N LEU A 498 29.86 0.09 16.58
CA LEU A 498 29.12 -0.30 15.38
C LEU A 498 29.71 -1.57 14.78
N PHE A 499 28.91 -2.35 14.06
CA PHE A 499 29.42 -3.46 13.26
C PHE A 499 28.79 -3.56 11.87
N ALA A 500 29.57 -4.01 10.90
CA ALA A 500 29.18 -4.21 9.50
C ALA A 500 29.84 -5.48 8.92
N PRO A 501 29.28 -6.13 7.89
CA PRO A 501 29.75 -7.42 7.41
C PRO A 501 31.06 -7.36 6.60
N THR A 502 31.41 -6.20 6.05
CA THR A 502 32.60 -6.03 5.20
C THR A 502 33.50 -4.89 5.69
N GLU A 503 34.80 -4.96 5.39
CA GLU A 503 35.74 -3.87 5.71
C GLU A 503 35.43 -2.59 4.93
N ASP A 504 34.86 -2.68 3.73
CA ASP A 504 34.46 -1.51 2.92
C ASP A 504 33.29 -0.77 3.56
N GLU A 505 32.23 -1.48 3.95
CA GLU A 505 31.09 -0.86 4.63
C GLU A 505 31.47 -0.35 6.03
N ALA A 506 32.35 -1.05 6.74
CA ALA A 506 32.89 -0.57 8.00
C ALA A 506 33.66 0.75 7.81
N ARG A 507 34.44 0.90 6.73
CA ARG A 507 35.10 2.16 6.34
C ARG A 507 34.11 3.28 6.09
N GLN A 508 33.04 3.00 5.35
CA GLN A 508 32.02 4.00 5.04
C GLN A 508 31.28 4.47 6.30
N LEU A 509 30.91 3.54 7.20
CA LEU A 509 30.31 3.90 8.50
C LEU A 509 31.27 4.68 9.38
N ALA A 510 32.55 4.29 9.43
CA ALA A 510 33.56 4.96 10.24
C ALA A 510 33.77 6.43 9.81
N ALA A 511 33.60 6.72 8.51
CA ALA A 511 33.69 8.09 7.98
C ALA A 511 32.60 9.03 8.51
N ILE A 512 31.43 8.50 8.88
CA ILE A 512 30.28 9.28 9.39
C ILE A 512 30.02 9.06 10.89
N SER A 513 30.69 8.10 11.52
CA SER A 513 30.43 7.68 12.89
C SER A 513 31.34 8.37 13.90
N PRO A 514 30.79 8.83 15.04
CA PRO A 514 31.60 9.25 16.19
C PRO A 514 32.14 8.06 17.01
N TRP A 515 31.62 6.85 16.78
CA TRP A 515 31.93 5.62 17.52
C TRP A 515 32.81 4.68 16.69
N PRO A 516 33.60 3.81 17.35
CA PRO A 516 34.39 2.79 16.67
C PRO A 516 33.49 1.84 15.85
N VAL A 517 34.05 1.31 14.75
CA VAL A 517 33.37 0.38 13.85
C VAL A 517 34.17 -0.91 13.71
N LEU A 518 33.48 -2.03 13.86
CA LEU A 518 34.00 -3.39 13.69
C LEU A 518 33.56 -3.95 12.33
N ALA A 519 34.51 -4.42 11.54
CA ALA A 519 34.21 -5.30 10.41
C ALA A 519 34.06 -6.73 10.95
N LEU A 520 32.93 -7.38 10.72
CA LEU A 520 32.74 -8.76 11.11
C LEU A 520 33.68 -9.65 10.27
N PRO A 521 34.40 -10.61 10.87
CA PRO A 521 35.19 -11.54 10.10
C PRO A 521 34.27 -12.28 9.14
N THR A 522 34.69 -12.40 7.90
CA THR A 522 33.98 -13.17 6.88
C THR A 522 34.02 -14.63 7.29
N SER A 523 33.13 -15.05 8.19
CA SER A 523 32.82 -16.46 8.36
C SER A 523 32.41 -16.94 6.98
N GLN A 524 33.11 -17.95 6.47
CA GLN A 524 32.91 -18.53 5.14
C GLN A 524 31.40 -18.58 4.87
N ASN A 525 30.89 -17.65 4.05
CA ASN A 525 29.51 -17.69 3.61
C ASN A 525 29.34 -19.09 3.01
N PRO A 526 28.46 -19.98 3.53
CA PRO A 526 28.00 -21.06 2.70
C PRO A 526 27.41 -20.37 1.48
N SER A 527 28.07 -20.62 0.35
CA SER A 527 27.86 -20.06 -0.97
C SER A 527 26.43 -19.59 -1.23
N ALA A 528 26.35 -18.48 -1.97
CA ALA A 528 25.21 -18.02 -2.75
C ALA A 528 24.17 -19.12 -3.03
N THR A 529 22.91 -18.75 -2.81
CA THR A 529 21.67 -19.37 -3.29
C THR A 529 21.90 -20.52 -4.30
N PRO A 530 21.49 -21.77 -4.02
CA PRO A 530 21.57 -22.81 -5.04
C PRO A 530 20.73 -22.35 -6.23
N ALA A 531 21.35 -22.35 -7.41
CA ALA A 531 20.66 -22.16 -8.67
C ALA A 531 19.44 -23.10 -8.67
N THR A 532 18.24 -22.51 -8.80
CA THR A 532 17.03 -23.24 -9.11
C THR A 532 17.24 -23.93 -10.45
N THR A 533 17.63 -25.20 -10.41
CA THR A 533 17.50 -26.11 -11.56
C THR A 533 16.00 -26.19 -11.89
N PRO A 534 15.60 -25.89 -13.13
CA PRO A 534 14.24 -26.17 -13.56
C PRO A 534 14.08 -27.68 -13.64
N HIS A 535 13.18 -28.25 -12.85
CA HIS A 535 12.66 -29.57 -13.17
C HIS A 535 11.74 -29.43 -14.39
N CYS A 536 12.07 -30.16 -15.45
CA CYS A 536 11.24 -30.40 -16.63
C CYS A 536 9.83 -30.88 -16.25
#